data_AF-A0A660UHZ5-F1
#
_entry.id   AF-A0A660UHZ5-F1
#
_cell.length_a   1.000
_cell.length_b   1.000
_cell.length_c   1.000
_cell.angle_alpha   90.00
_cell.angle_beta   90.00
_cell.angle_gamma   90.00
#
_symmetry.space_group_name_H-M   'P 1'
#
loop_
_entity.id
_entity.type
_entity.pdbx_description
1 polymer ?
#
loop_
_entity_poly.entity_id
_entity_poly.type
_entity_poly.pdbx_seq_one_letter_code
_entity_poly.pdbx_strand_id
1 'polypeptide(L)'
;ALQDEAGLLLCTWPRGGRPPFPFPYSDEVWTGVEYQVAAHLIYEGMVSEGLSIVKAVRDRYDGERRNPWNEVECGHHYARAMSSWSVLLALSGYAYSAPERSLYFSPRLRPHDFKCFWSTGSGWGVFRQVGDGRHQTDEICVLYGELELERVGFGWAVGEIPGSVELLAAKGTEALEGEVRRVKLPRGEEVLEVRFAELVRLTEGESLLIRFELG
;
A
#
# COMPACT_ATOMS: atom_id res chain seq x y z
N ALA A 1 7.21 15.80 20.33
CA ALA A 1 7.02 14.72 21.32
C ALA A 1 7.34 15.29 22.71
N LEU A 2 6.62 14.87 23.73
CA LEU A 2 6.80 15.31 25.13
C LEU A 2 7.11 14.10 26.02
N GLN A 3 8.04 14.24 26.96
CA GLN A 3 8.37 13.24 27.99
C GLN A 3 8.73 11.85 27.43
N ASP A 4 7.87 10.85 27.66
CA ASP A 4 8.03 9.44 27.29
C ASP A 4 7.62 9.15 25.83
N GLU A 5 7.17 10.17 25.10
CA GLU A 5 6.76 10.02 23.71
C GLU A 5 7.94 9.82 22.76
N ALA A 6 7.85 8.77 21.95
CA ALA A 6 8.74 8.58 20.82
C ALA A 6 8.44 9.57 19.68
N GLY A 7 9.46 9.93 18.91
CA GLY A 7 9.31 10.72 17.69
C GLY A 7 10.59 10.73 16.85
N LEU A 8 10.42 10.90 15.55
CA LEU A 8 11.56 11.03 14.63
C LEU A 8 12.00 12.50 14.56
N LEU A 9 13.22 12.78 15.00
CA LEU A 9 13.84 14.09 14.86
C LEU A 9 14.26 14.34 13.41
N LEU A 10 14.10 15.57 12.93
CA LEU A 10 14.51 15.95 11.58
C LEU A 10 16.01 15.82 11.35
N CYS A 11 16.83 16.04 12.38
CA CYS A 11 18.27 15.84 12.29
C CYS A 11 18.86 15.47 13.64
N THR A 12 19.75 14.49 13.65
CA THR A 12 20.48 14.10 14.86
C THR A 12 21.97 13.93 14.57
N TRP A 13 22.79 14.15 15.58
CA TRP A 13 24.24 13.94 15.56
C TRP A 13 24.63 12.90 16.62
N PRO A 14 24.25 11.62 16.43
CA PRO A 14 24.42 10.59 17.46
C PRO A 14 25.89 10.31 17.80
N ARG A 15 26.82 10.69 16.92
CA ARG A 15 28.28 10.58 17.12
C ARG A 15 28.95 11.92 17.45
N GLY A 16 28.19 12.93 17.85
CA GLY A 16 28.68 14.30 18.05
C GLY A 16 28.88 15.08 16.74
N GLY A 17 29.42 16.29 16.83
CA GLY A 17 29.67 17.16 15.67
C GLY A 17 28.49 18.05 15.25
N ARG A 18 27.53 18.28 16.15
CA ARG A 18 26.44 19.24 15.92
C ARG A 18 27.02 20.64 15.65
N PRO A 19 26.70 21.29 14.52
CA PRO A 19 27.15 22.66 14.25
C PRO A 19 26.67 23.64 15.33
N PRO A 20 27.42 24.73 15.61
CA PRO A 20 26.96 25.78 16.54
C PRO A 20 25.63 26.41 16.11
N PHE A 21 25.37 26.47 14.81
CA PHE A 21 24.12 26.93 14.21
C PHE A 21 23.56 25.82 13.30
N PRO A 22 22.86 24.82 13.86
CA PRO A 22 22.26 23.76 13.09
C PRO A 22 21.03 24.27 12.32
N PHE A 23 20.48 23.42 11.45
CA PHE A 23 19.17 23.66 10.84
C PHE A 23 18.13 24.02 11.93
N PRO A 24 17.37 25.12 11.80
CA PRO A 24 16.53 25.65 12.88
C PRO A 24 15.51 24.66 13.45
N TYR A 25 14.98 23.75 12.61
CA TYR A 25 13.98 22.77 13.01
C TYR A 25 14.59 21.40 13.35
N SER A 26 15.92 21.30 13.52
CA SER A 26 16.63 20.02 13.70
C SER A 26 16.11 19.19 14.88
N ASP A 27 15.67 19.84 15.95
CA ASP A 27 15.12 19.18 17.15
C ASP A 27 13.59 18.99 17.11
N GLU A 28 12.94 19.27 15.97
CA GLU A 28 11.49 19.12 15.83
C GLU A 28 11.10 17.72 15.34
N VAL A 29 9.86 17.34 15.66
CA VAL A 29 9.22 16.09 15.23
C VAL A 29 8.03 16.47 14.35
N TRP A 30 8.09 16.10 13.08
CA TRP A 30 7.08 16.45 12.08
C TRP A 30 6.33 15.21 11.62
N THR A 31 5.03 15.15 11.92
CA THR A 31 4.18 13.98 11.59
C THR A 31 4.16 13.70 10.10
N GLY A 32 4.15 14.74 9.26
CA GLY A 32 4.21 14.55 7.82
C GLY A 32 5.53 13.97 7.31
N VAL A 33 6.65 14.29 7.96
CA VAL A 33 7.95 13.69 7.63
C VAL A 33 8.04 12.28 8.16
N GLU A 34 7.53 12.01 9.37
CA GLU A 34 7.46 10.68 9.96
C GLU A 34 6.71 9.69 9.06
N TYR A 35 5.54 10.06 8.55
CA TYR A 35 4.79 9.20 7.63
C TYR A 35 5.51 8.98 6.30
N GLN A 36 6.17 10.01 5.74
CA GLN A 36 6.94 9.87 4.52
C GLN A 36 8.14 8.92 4.71
N VAL A 37 8.89 9.08 5.80
CA VAL A 37 10.03 8.21 6.14
C VAL A 37 9.53 6.78 6.38
N ALA A 38 8.42 6.61 7.10
CA ALA A 38 7.82 5.31 7.33
C ALA A 38 7.42 4.61 6.02
N ALA A 39 6.75 5.32 5.11
CA ALA A 39 6.39 4.76 3.80
C ALA A 39 7.63 4.41 2.97
N HIS A 40 8.67 5.24 3.01
CA HIS A 40 9.92 4.96 2.30
C HIS A 40 10.63 3.72 2.85
N LEU A 41 10.73 3.59 4.17
CA LEU A 41 11.25 2.37 4.81
C LEU A 41 10.47 1.13 4.35
N ILE A 42 9.15 1.20 4.27
CA ILE A 42 8.32 0.09 3.78
C ILE A 42 8.61 -0.23 2.31
N TYR A 43 8.80 0.78 1.45
CA TYR A 43 9.21 0.56 0.06
C TYR A 43 10.57 -0.13 -0.05
N GLU A 44 11.50 0.18 0.85
CA GLU A 44 12.83 -0.46 0.93
C GLU A 44 12.81 -1.82 1.68
N GLY A 45 11.63 -2.34 2.03
CA GLY A 45 11.47 -3.64 2.71
C GLY A 45 11.64 -3.60 4.24
N MET A 46 11.89 -2.43 4.83
CA MET A 46 12.00 -2.21 6.28
C MET A 46 10.63 -1.99 6.93
N VAL A 47 9.75 -2.99 6.80
CA VAL A 47 8.33 -2.89 7.20
C VAL A 47 8.17 -2.63 8.70
N SER A 48 8.90 -3.35 9.53
CA SER A 48 8.79 -3.25 11.00
C SER A 48 9.26 -1.89 11.51
N GLU A 49 10.33 -1.35 10.94
CA GLU A 49 10.86 -0.02 11.27
C GLU A 49 9.88 1.08 10.84
N GLY A 50 9.34 0.99 9.63
CA GLY A 50 8.32 1.94 9.16
C GLY A 50 7.07 1.93 10.03
N LEU A 51 6.56 0.74 10.39
CA LEU A 51 5.40 0.62 11.29
C LEU A 51 5.70 1.08 12.72
N SER A 52 6.95 1.00 13.18
CA SER A 52 7.35 1.52 14.50
C SER A 52 7.25 3.05 14.55
N ILE A 53 7.61 3.74 13.47
CA ILE A 53 7.43 5.20 13.34
C ILE A 53 5.94 5.55 13.32
N VAL A 54 5.15 4.84 12.50
CA VAL A 54 3.68 5.04 12.44
C VAL A 54 3.07 4.85 13.83
N LYS A 55 3.45 3.81 14.55
CA LYS A 55 3.00 3.57 15.93
C LYS A 55 3.37 4.74 16.85
N ALA A 56 4.61 5.24 16.80
CA ALA A 56 5.03 6.39 17.60
C ALA A 56 4.16 7.63 17.32
N VAL A 57 3.78 7.89 16.06
CA VAL A 57 2.81 8.95 15.73
C VAL A 57 1.46 8.65 16.37
N ARG A 58 0.90 7.46 16.17
CA ARG A 58 -0.43 7.11 16.68
C ARG A 58 -0.52 7.13 18.21
N ASP A 59 0.53 6.71 18.91
CA ASP A 59 0.60 6.76 20.38
C ASP A 59 0.61 8.22 20.91
N ARG A 60 1.05 9.20 20.12
CA ARG A 60 0.94 10.63 20.49
C ARG A 60 -0.45 11.20 20.25
N TYR A 61 -1.25 10.56 19.39
CA TYR A 61 -2.59 11.00 18.95
C TYR A 61 -3.61 9.87 19.16
N ASP A 62 -3.60 9.30 20.37
CA ASP A 62 -4.43 8.16 20.79
C ASP A 62 -5.85 8.55 21.24
N GLY A 63 -6.12 9.83 21.41
CA GLY A 63 -7.39 10.37 21.90
C GLY A 63 -7.40 10.73 23.39
N GLU A 64 -6.46 10.20 24.17
CA GLU A 64 -6.25 10.60 25.56
C GLU A 64 -5.22 11.74 25.64
N ARG A 65 -4.07 11.57 24.97
CA ARG A 65 -2.99 12.56 24.94
C ARG A 65 -3.31 13.72 24.00
N ARG A 66 -3.77 13.41 22.78
CA ARG A 66 -4.12 14.39 21.73
C ARG A 66 -5.21 13.86 20.81
N ASN A 67 -5.89 14.78 20.13
CA ASN A 67 -6.94 14.46 19.15
C ASN A 67 -6.37 13.57 18.01
N PRO A 68 -6.96 12.39 17.75
CA PRO A 68 -6.49 11.44 16.72
C PRO A 68 -6.52 11.94 15.28
N TRP A 69 -7.22 13.06 15.05
CA TRP A 69 -7.53 13.65 13.74
C TRP A 69 -6.94 15.05 13.57
N ASN A 70 -6.03 15.46 14.46
CA ASN A 70 -5.39 16.77 14.41
C ASN A 70 -3.90 16.65 14.73
N GLU A 71 -3.18 15.95 13.87
CA GLU A 71 -1.72 15.83 13.96
C GLU A 71 -1.06 17.19 13.77
N VAL A 72 -0.47 17.72 14.85
CA VAL A 72 0.20 19.02 14.90
C VAL A 72 1.60 18.92 14.31
N GLU A 73 1.94 19.92 13.51
CA GLU A 73 3.29 20.15 13.00
C GLU A 73 3.63 21.65 13.09
N CYS A 74 3.22 22.46 12.12
CA CYS A 74 3.32 23.93 12.18
C CYS A 74 1.96 24.53 12.63
N GLY A 75 1.45 24.05 13.76
CA GLY A 75 0.11 24.36 14.27
C GLY A 75 -0.94 23.28 13.97
N HIS A 76 -2.20 23.59 14.28
CA HIS A 76 -3.33 22.69 14.07
C HIS A 76 -3.76 22.65 12.59
N HIS A 77 -4.42 21.57 12.19
CA HIS A 77 -4.97 21.38 10.83
C HIS A 77 -3.91 21.47 9.72
N TYR A 78 -2.67 21.08 10.04
CA TYR A 78 -1.58 21.15 9.09
C TYR A 78 -1.65 19.99 8.08
N ALA A 79 -1.62 20.30 6.79
CA ALA A 79 -1.89 19.35 5.72
C ALA A 79 -0.86 18.20 5.61
N ARG A 80 0.37 18.38 6.12
CA ARG A 80 1.47 17.44 5.85
C ARG A 80 1.23 16.05 6.43
N ALA A 81 0.44 15.91 7.50
CA ALA A 81 0.06 14.62 8.06
C ALA A 81 -0.77 13.75 7.09
N MET A 82 -1.37 14.35 6.04
CA MET A 82 -2.04 13.59 4.96
C MET A 82 -1.06 12.70 4.17
N SER A 83 0.26 12.91 4.30
CA SER A 83 1.27 11.96 3.81
C SER A 83 1.12 10.56 4.41
N SER A 84 0.37 10.37 5.50
CA SER A 84 -0.07 9.07 6.01
C SER A 84 -0.70 8.18 4.93
N TRP A 85 -1.32 8.76 3.90
CA TRP A 85 -1.83 8.00 2.74
C TRP A 85 -0.75 7.18 2.05
N SER A 86 0.49 7.68 2.01
CA SER A 86 1.62 6.96 1.40
C SER A 86 1.94 5.63 2.09
N VAL A 87 1.59 5.49 3.39
CA VAL A 87 1.76 4.25 4.14
C VAL A 87 0.80 3.17 3.62
N LEU A 88 -0.45 3.54 3.30
CA LEU A 88 -1.41 2.62 2.67
C LEU A 88 -0.87 2.11 1.32
N LEU A 89 -0.35 3.01 0.49
CA LEU A 89 0.24 2.65 -0.81
C LEU A 89 1.47 1.75 -0.66
N ALA A 90 2.34 2.04 0.31
CA ALA A 90 3.55 1.25 0.56
C ALA A 90 3.25 -0.15 1.08
N LEU A 91 2.29 -0.27 2.01
CA LEU A 91 1.91 -1.57 2.59
C LEU A 91 1.14 -2.47 1.60
N SER A 92 0.31 -1.87 0.74
CA SER A 92 -0.47 -2.61 -0.25
C SER A 92 0.30 -2.93 -1.53
N GLY A 93 1.41 -2.25 -1.80
CA GLY A 93 2.08 -2.29 -3.10
C GLY A 93 1.20 -1.73 -4.23
N TYR A 94 0.20 -0.92 -3.91
CA TYR A 94 -0.77 -0.38 -4.87
C TYR A 94 -0.07 0.42 -5.97
N ALA A 95 -0.42 0.12 -7.22
CA ALA A 95 -0.09 0.92 -8.38
C ALA A 95 -1.23 0.90 -9.40
N TYR A 96 -1.63 2.07 -9.88
CA TYR A 96 -2.70 2.20 -10.88
C TYR A 96 -2.28 3.17 -11.97
N SER A 97 -2.66 2.85 -13.21
CA SER A 97 -2.48 3.73 -14.36
C SER A 97 -3.74 3.72 -15.21
N ALA A 98 -4.47 4.84 -15.22
CA ALA A 98 -5.66 4.99 -16.06
C ALA A 98 -5.36 4.92 -17.56
N PRO A 99 -4.28 5.55 -18.10
CA PRO A 99 -3.95 5.43 -19.52
C PRO A 99 -3.61 4.00 -19.94
N GLU A 100 -3.02 3.23 -19.04
CA GLU A 100 -2.64 1.84 -19.28
C GLU A 100 -3.73 0.84 -18.90
N ARG A 101 -4.79 1.28 -18.22
CA ARG A 101 -5.85 0.45 -17.64
C ARG A 101 -5.29 -0.71 -16.82
N SER A 102 -4.33 -0.39 -15.96
CA SER A 102 -3.61 -1.37 -15.16
C SER A 102 -3.74 -1.09 -13.68
N LEU A 103 -3.91 -2.16 -12.89
CA LEU A 103 -4.02 -2.10 -11.43
C LEU A 103 -3.23 -3.23 -10.78
N TYR A 104 -2.33 -2.89 -9.88
CA TYR A 104 -1.44 -3.84 -9.22
C TYR A 104 -1.52 -3.73 -7.71
N PHE A 105 -1.38 -4.89 -7.05
CA PHE A 105 -1.19 -5.01 -5.61
C PHE A 105 -0.01 -5.95 -5.33
N SER A 106 0.81 -5.60 -4.34
CA SER A 106 1.89 -6.46 -3.87
C SER A 106 2.06 -6.24 -2.37
N PRO A 107 1.16 -6.83 -1.55
CA PRO A 107 1.11 -6.56 -0.12
C PRO A 107 2.41 -6.90 0.61
N ARG A 108 2.88 -5.99 1.46
CA ARG A 108 4.11 -6.15 2.26
C ARG A 108 3.85 -6.61 3.70
N LEU A 109 2.59 -6.53 4.14
CA LEU A 109 2.17 -6.92 5.48
C LEU A 109 1.09 -7.99 5.40
N ARG A 110 1.37 -9.18 5.93
CA ARG A 110 0.47 -10.35 5.90
C ARG A 110 -0.05 -10.68 4.47
N PRO A 111 0.85 -10.91 3.49
CA PRO A 111 0.44 -11.17 2.10
C PRO A 111 -0.43 -12.42 1.89
N HIS A 112 -0.49 -13.33 2.87
CA HIS A 112 -1.36 -14.52 2.86
C HIS A 112 -2.82 -14.25 3.25
N ASP A 113 -3.10 -13.13 3.91
CA ASP A 113 -4.44 -12.69 4.31
C ASP A 113 -4.43 -11.16 4.42
N PHE A 114 -4.65 -10.52 3.28
CA PHE A 114 -4.54 -9.07 3.14
C PHE A 114 -5.85 -8.47 2.66
N LYS A 115 -6.14 -7.27 3.17
CA LYS A 115 -7.27 -6.46 2.74
C LYS A 115 -6.89 -4.99 2.83
N CYS A 116 -7.19 -4.22 1.77
CA CYS A 116 -7.00 -2.78 1.80
C CYS A 116 -8.08 -2.03 1.04
N PHE A 117 -8.18 -0.74 1.33
CA PHE A 117 -8.91 0.22 0.49
C PHE A 117 -8.09 0.52 -0.77
N TRP A 118 -8.78 0.82 -1.88
CA TRP A 118 -8.19 1.40 -3.07
C TRP A 118 -9.11 2.48 -3.66
N SER A 119 -8.52 3.43 -4.38
CA SER A 119 -9.26 4.48 -5.11
C SER A 119 -8.54 4.88 -6.38
N THR A 120 -9.31 5.14 -7.43
CA THR A 120 -8.86 5.75 -8.69
C THR A 120 -9.57 7.12 -8.87
N GLY A 121 -9.42 7.74 -10.04
CA GLY A 121 -10.18 8.94 -10.37
C GLY A 121 -11.67 8.70 -10.67
N SER A 122 -12.07 7.45 -10.96
CA SER A 122 -13.43 7.09 -11.41
C SER A 122 -14.21 6.24 -10.41
N GLY A 123 -13.55 5.71 -9.37
CA GLY A 123 -14.19 4.85 -8.39
C GLY A 123 -13.28 4.46 -7.23
N TRP A 124 -13.84 3.75 -6.28
CA TRP A 124 -13.12 3.22 -5.13
C TRP A 124 -13.72 1.91 -4.64
N GLY A 125 -12.96 1.19 -3.82
CA GLY A 125 -13.38 -0.10 -3.36
C GLY A 125 -12.42 -0.78 -2.41
N VAL A 126 -12.53 -2.10 -2.36
CA VAL A 126 -11.74 -2.95 -1.48
C VAL A 126 -11.03 -4.00 -2.31
N PHE A 127 -9.76 -4.21 -1.98
CA PHE A 127 -8.95 -5.33 -2.46
C PHE A 127 -8.83 -6.36 -1.35
N ARG A 128 -8.88 -7.65 -1.71
CA ARG A 128 -8.59 -8.78 -0.81
C ARG A 128 -7.66 -9.76 -1.51
N GLN A 129 -6.71 -10.29 -0.76
CA GLN A 129 -5.80 -11.35 -1.19
C GLN A 129 -5.73 -12.42 -0.10
N VAL A 130 -5.91 -13.68 -0.49
CA VAL A 130 -5.72 -14.83 0.39
C VAL A 130 -4.91 -15.89 -0.36
N GLY A 131 -3.91 -16.48 0.29
CA GLY A 131 -3.14 -17.56 -0.32
C GLY A 131 -2.34 -18.40 0.66
N ASP A 132 -2.07 -19.65 0.28
CA ASP A 132 -1.39 -20.66 1.12
C ASP A 132 -0.06 -21.17 0.53
N GLY A 133 0.37 -20.55 -0.58
CA GLY A 133 1.58 -20.93 -1.32
C GLY A 133 1.34 -21.94 -2.44
N ARG A 134 0.13 -22.54 -2.52
CA ARG A 134 -0.32 -23.35 -3.67
C ARG A 134 -1.49 -22.72 -4.41
N HIS A 135 -2.36 -22.08 -3.67
CA HIS A 135 -3.51 -21.36 -4.20
C HIS A 135 -3.42 -19.91 -3.75
N GLN A 136 -3.80 -19.01 -4.63
CA GLN A 136 -4.00 -17.60 -4.33
C GLN A 136 -5.31 -17.14 -4.93
N THR A 137 -6.07 -16.36 -4.17
CA THR A 137 -7.30 -15.69 -4.60
C THR A 137 -7.19 -14.21 -4.33
N ASP A 138 -7.40 -13.42 -5.38
CA ASP A 138 -7.38 -11.97 -5.38
C ASP A 138 -8.76 -11.45 -5.82
N GLU A 139 -9.33 -10.55 -5.03
CA GLU A 139 -10.64 -9.95 -5.29
C GLU A 139 -10.55 -8.43 -5.30
N ILE A 140 -11.00 -7.80 -6.39
CA ILE A 140 -11.15 -6.35 -6.53
C ILE A 140 -12.65 -6.04 -6.57
N CYS A 141 -13.17 -5.51 -5.47
CA CYS A 141 -14.58 -5.13 -5.31
C CYS A 141 -14.75 -3.63 -5.50
N VAL A 142 -15.64 -3.21 -6.41
CA VAL A 142 -15.99 -1.80 -6.62
C VAL A 142 -17.16 -1.43 -5.71
N LEU A 143 -16.91 -0.53 -4.76
CA LEU A 143 -17.94 -0.07 -3.82
C LEU A 143 -18.65 1.19 -4.31
N TYR A 144 -18.05 1.95 -5.22
CA TYR A 144 -18.66 3.10 -5.86
C TYR A 144 -17.91 3.46 -7.14
N GLY A 145 -18.66 3.94 -8.14
CA GLY A 145 -18.13 4.40 -9.42
C GLY A 145 -17.81 3.26 -10.38
N GLU A 146 -16.76 3.42 -11.19
CA GLU A 146 -16.40 2.48 -12.25
C GLU A 146 -14.89 2.24 -12.34
N LEU A 147 -14.52 1.06 -12.86
CA LEU A 147 -13.15 0.64 -13.07
C LEU A 147 -13.00 -0.11 -14.41
N GLU A 148 -12.12 0.39 -15.27
CA GLU A 148 -11.74 -0.23 -16.54
C GLU A 148 -10.34 -0.84 -16.43
N LEU A 149 -10.19 -2.12 -16.79
CA LEU A 149 -8.94 -2.86 -16.66
C LEU A 149 -8.64 -3.71 -17.90
N GLU A 150 -7.43 -3.57 -18.42
CA GLU A 150 -6.83 -4.50 -19.39
C GLU A 150 -5.81 -5.42 -18.71
N ARG A 151 -5.20 -4.94 -17.61
CA ARG A 151 -4.18 -5.66 -16.86
C ARG A 151 -4.42 -5.54 -15.37
N VAL A 152 -4.25 -6.66 -14.67
CA VAL A 152 -4.14 -6.67 -13.21
C VAL A 152 -2.91 -7.45 -12.81
N GLY A 153 -2.30 -7.13 -11.68
CA GLY A 153 -1.22 -7.99 -11.19
C GLY A 153 -1.09 -8.03 -9.69
N PHE A 154 -0.65 -9.19 -9.21
CA PHE A 154 -0.67 -9.53 -7.79
C PHE A 154 0.68 -10.11 -7.37
N GLY A 155 1.21 -9.62 -6.25
CA GLY A 155 2.34 -10.24 -5.58
C GLY A 155 1.94 -11.62 -5.05
N TRP A 156 2.85 -12.60 -5.15
CA TRP A 156 2.57 -13.95 -4.66
C TRP A 156 2.52 -13.97 -3.13
N ALA A 157 1.46 -14.57 -2.59
CA ALA A 157 1.09 -14.46 -1.19
C ALA A 157 2.09 -15.12 -0.23
N VAL A 158 2.67 -16.26 -0.63
CA VAL A 158 3.56 -17.06 0.21
C VAL A 158 4.67 -17.70 -0.63
N GLY A 159 5.92 -17.37 -0.31
CA GLY A 159 7.10 -17.94 -0.96
C GLY A 159 7.50 -17.22 -2.24
N GLU A 160 8.27 -17.90 -3.09
CA GLU A 160 8.70 -17.37 -4.38
C GLU A 160 7.57 -17.43 -5.41
N ILE A 161 7.55 -16.47 -6.33
CA ILE A 161 6.59 -16.47 -7.43
C ILE A 161 6.83 -17.71 -8.30
N PRO A 162 5.80 -18.54 -8.52
CA PRO A 162 5.95 -19.76 -9.30
C PRO A 162 6.25 -19.48 -10.78
N GLY A 163 6.87 -20.46 -11.44
CA GLY A 163 7.19 -20.39 -12.86
C GLY A 163 5.96 -20.49 -13.77
N SER A 164 4.91 -21.19 -13.32
CA SER A 164 3.64 -21.37 -14.03
C SER A 164 2.50 -21.53 -13.03
N VAL A 165 1.33 -21.04 -13.40
CA VAL A 165 0.07 -21.17 -12.64
C VAL A 165 -1.07 -21.40 -13.62
N GLU A 166 -2.11 -22.08 -13.17
CA GLU A 166 -3.41 -22.08 -13.83
C GLU A 166 -4.19 -20.83 -13.41
N LEU A 167 -4.88 -20.20 -14.36
CA LEU A 167 -5.67 -18.99 -14.15
C LEU A 167 -7.16 -19.31 -14.19
N LEU A 168 -7.88 -18.85 -13.17
CA LEU A 168 -9.34 -18.72 -13.21
C LEU A 168 -9.69 -17.26 -12.91
N ALA A 169 -10.18 -16.54 -13.92
CA ALA A 169 -10.63 -15.16 -13.78
C ALA A 169 -12.14 -15.08 -14.00
N ALA A 170 -12.84 -14.30 -13.17
CA ALA A 170 -14.28 -14.12 -13.30
C ALA A 170 -14.74 -12.73 -12.85
N LYS A 171 -15.76 -12.21 -13.54
CA LYS A 171 -16.58 -11.09 -13.11
C LYS A 171 -17.95 -11.62 -12.73
N GLY A 172 -18.26 -11.70 -11.43
CA GLY A 172 -19.48 -12.38 -10.97
C GLY A 172 -19.51 -13.85 -11.40
N THR A 173 -20.45 -14.22 -12.27
CA THR A 173 -20.56 -15.59 -12.85
C THR A 173 -19.94 -15.71 -14.25
N GLU A 174 -19.48 -14.61 -14.84
CA GLU A 174 -18.89 -14.57 -16.17
C GLU A 174 -17.39 -14.92 -16.07
N ALA A 175 -16.98 -15.99 -16.75
CA ALA A 175 -15.56 -16.34 -16.86
C ALA A 175 -14.86 -15.40 -17.84
N LEU A 176 -13.65 -14.98 -17.50
CA LEU A 176 -12.83 -14.07 -18.30
C LEU A 176 -11.59 -14.81 -18.81
N GLU A 177 -11.28 -14.62 -20.08
CA GLU A 177 -10.04 -15.13 -20.67
C GLU A 177 -8.89 -14.14 -20.46
N GLY A 178 -7.70 -14.66 -20.21
CA GLY A 178 -6.50 -13.86 -20.05
C GLY A 178 -5.23 -14.70 -20.03
N GLU A 179 -4.10 -14.03 -20.25
CA GLU A 179 -2.77 -14.63 -20.20
C GLU A 179 -2.05 -14.18 -18.93
N VAL A 180 -1.41 -15.14 -18.24
CA VAL A 180 -0.58 -14.85 -17.06
C VAL A 180 0.88 -14.70 -17.47
N ARG A 181 1.54 -13.65 -16.96
CA ARG A 181 2.98 -13.44 -17.13
C ARG A 181 3.59 -12.92 -15.84
N ARG A 182 4.83 -13.30 -15.58
CA ARG A 182 5.64 -12.68 -14.52
C ARG A 182 6.19 -11.37 -15.05
N VAL A 183 5.94 -10.28 -14.34
CA VAL A 183 6.45 -8.96 -14.69
C VAL A 183 7.11 -8.31 -13.48
N LYS A 184 8.12 -7.48 -13.76
CA LYS A 184 8.80 -6.68 -12.75
C LYS A 184 8.30 -5.24 -12.83
N LEU A 185 7.72 -4.75 -11.74
CA LEU A 185 7.23 -3.39 -11.62
C LEU A 185 8.40 -2.39 -11.50
N PRO A 186 8.19 -1.09 -11.78
CA PRO A 186 9.26 -0.07 -11.72
C PRO A 186 9.97 0.03 -10.37
N ARG A 187 9.28 -0.30 -9.27
CA ARG A 187 9.81 -0.32 -7.90
C ARG A 187 10.55 -1.62 -7.56
N GLY A 188 10.66 -2.54 -8.52
CA GLY A 188 11.47 -3.76 -8.44
C GLY A 188 10.72 -4.99 -7.95
N GLU A 189 9.46 -4.85 -7.51
CA GLU A 189 8.62 -6.00 -7.18
C GLU A 189 8.33 -6.84 -8.41
N GLU A 190 8.27 -8.15 -8.22
CA GLU A 190 7.72 -9.04 -9.23
C GLU A 190 6.28 -9.39 -8.87
N VAL A 191 5.44 -9.53 -9.89
CA VAL A 191 4.02 -9.88 -9.74
C VAL A 191 3.62 -10.87 -10.84
N LEU A 192 2.55 -11.62 -10.58
CA LEU A 192 1.80 -12.33 -11.61
C LEU A 192 0.81 -11.34 -12.22
N GLU A 193 1.07 -10.92 -13.45
CA GLU A 193 0.16 -10.07 -14.23
C GLU A 193 -0.77 -10.95 -15.07
N VAL A 194 -2.06 -10.67 -14.99
CA VAL A 194 -3.08 -11.14 -15.91
C VAL A 194 -3.35 -10.04 -16.93
N ARG A 195 -3.17 -10.35 -18.21
CA ARG A 195 -3.65 -9.52 -19.31
C ARG A 195 -4.91 -10.13 -19.87
N PHE A 196 -6.04 -9.44 -19.76
CA PHE A 196 -7.32 -9.92 -20.26
C PHE A 196 -7.38 -9.88 -21.79
N ALA A 197 -8.08 -10.83 -22.39
CA ALA A 197 -8.34 -10.86 -23.82
C ALA A 197 -9.22 -9.69 -24.28
N GLU A 198 -10.15 -9.27 -23.41
CA GLU A 198 -11.06 -8.14 -23.62
C GLU A 198 -11.00 -7.15 -22.45
N LEU A 199 -11.49 -5.94 -22.67
CA LEU A 199 -11.54 -4.91 -21.64
C LEU A 199 -12.52 -5.29 -20.53
N VAL A 200 -12.04 -5.41 -19.30
CA VAL A 200 -12.88 -5.64 -18.13
C VAL A 200 -13.43 -4.32 -17.62
N ARG A 201 -14.76 -4.23 -17.50
CA ARG A 201 -15.47 -3.08 -16.94
C ARG A 201 -16.21 -3.52 -15.69
N LEU A 202 -15.94 -2.86 -14.57
CA LEU A 202 -16.62 -3.07 -13.29
C LEU A 202 -17.37 -1.81 -12.88
N THR A 203 -18.59 -1.96 -12.40
CA THR A 203 -19.41 -0.90 -11.81
C THR A 203 -19.69 -1.18 -10.33
N GLU A 204 -20.36 -0.24 -9.67
CA GLU A 204 -20.74 -0.36 -8.26
C GLU A 204 -21.42 -1.70 -7.92
N GLY A 205 -20.89 -2.38 -6.91
CA GLY A 205 -21.35 -3.68 -6.44
C GLY A 205 -20.72 -4.88 -7.17
N GLU A 206 -20.05 -4.66 -8.30
CA GLU A 206 -19.38 -5.74 -9.04
C GLU A 206 -17.99 -6.04 -8.45
N SER A 207 -17.53 -7.28 -8.66
CA SER A 207 -16.21 -7.73 -8.22
C SER A 207 -15.52 -8.56 -9.30
N LEU A 208 -14.22 -8.34 -9.45
CA LEU A 208 -13.32 -9.14 -10.26
C LEU A 208 -12.57 -10.11 -9.34
N LEU A 209 -12.72 -11.40 -9.61
CA LEU A 209 -12.09 -12.48 -8.88
C LEU A 209 -11.01 -13.11 -9.77
N ILE A 210 -9.80 -13.23 -9.24
CA ILE A 210 -8.67 -13.89 -9.89
C ILE A 210 -8.19 -15.00 -8.96
N ARG A 211 -8.06 -16.21 -9.48
CA ARG A 211 -7.47 -17.33 -8.77
C ARG A 211 -6.30 -17.88 -9.56
N PHE A 212 -5.23 -18.14 -8.83
CA PHE A 212 -4.04 -18.82 -9.33
C PHE A 212 -3.90 -20.14 -8.58
N GLU A 213 -3.67 -21.21 -9.32
CA GLU A 213 -3.40 -22.53 -8.75
C GLU A 213 -2.06 -23.04 -9.27
N LEU A 214 -1.21 -23.58 -8.38
CA LEU A 214 -0.03 -24.32 -8.79
C LEU A 214 -0.46 -25.66 -9.39
N GLY A 215 -0.03 -25.90 -10.64
CA GLY A 215 -0.11 -27.22 -11.28
C GLY A 215 0.82 -28.25 -10.66
#